data_AF-A0A956YI54-F1
#
_entry.id   AF-A0A956YI54-F1
#
_cell.length_a   1.000
_cell.length_b   1.000
_cell.length_c   1.000
_cell.angle_alpha   90.00
_cell.angle_beta   90.00
_cell.angle_gamma   90.00
#
_symmetry.space_group_name_H-M   'P 1'
#
loop_
_entity.id
_entity.type
_entity.pdbx_description
1 polymer ?
#
loop_
_entity_poly.entity_id
_entity_poly.type
_entity_poly.pdbx_seq_one_letter_code
_entity_poly.pdbx_strand_id
1 'polypeptide(L)'
;MMKQDTVQQNEPARGLSWLDVGGLTLLLVGLVFMAVNLLGVRQLENWWSAFILLPGVLFLGAGRAMWGRNGRTQLLPRLSTGLGLIITTVAVMFALNLNWEQWWPLMIVVPGVAFWLVGGAKAGVGGTAVLRFHRWLAVSMLLLGFTFLADHLNLIELQAIFGDFHWWGVIILLTGIGAFFEGWRVLRQAAWASTLLLISGVWIVSSGLMELLAPNWLSWEGMVGIGLIGTGLLSRGWLFLRPRSAMDE
;
A
#
# COMPACT_ATOMS: atom_id res chain seq x y z
N MET A 1 34.30 -53.35 -7.39
CA MET A 1 34.87 -52.19 -6.66
C MET A 1 33.79 -51.13 -6.58
N MET A 2 33.10 -51.03 -5.44
CA MET A 2 31.85 -50.27 -5.27
C MET A 2 32.20 -48.95 -4.56
N LYS A 3 31.99 -47.81 -5.23
CA LYS A 3 32.17 -46.48 -4.65
C LYS A 3 31.04 -46.26 -3.63
N GLN A 4 31.40 -46.16 -2.35
CA GLN A 4 30.48 -45.69 -1.32
C GLN A 4 30.29 -44.20 -1.50
N ASP A 5 29.15 -43.80 -2.06
CA ASP A 5 28.71 -42.42 -2.07
C ASP A 5 28.40 -42.02 -0.63
N THR A 6 29.27 -41.18 -0.07
CA THR A 6 29.10 -40.59 1.25
C THR A 6 27.93 -39.63 1.18
N VAL A 7 26.77 -40.08 1.67
CA VAL A 7 25.60 -39.23 1.90
C VAL A 7 26.00 -38.19 2.94
N GLN A 8 26.36 -36.98 2.49
CA GLN A 8 26.48 -35.83 3.36
C GLN A 8 25.09 -35.54 3.94
N GLN A 9 24.87 -36.00 5.17
CA GLN A 9 23.76 -35.58 5.99
C GLN A 9 23.96 -34.10 6.31
N ASN A 10 23.34 -33.23 5.51
CA ASN A 10 23.17 -31.83 5.85
C ASN A 10 22.29 -31.78 7.11
N GLU A 11 22.91 -31.70 8.28
CA GLU A 11 22.19 -31.36 9.50
C GLU A 11 21.46 -30.02 9.24
N PRO A 12 20.13 -29.96 9.40
CA PRO A 12 19.44 -28.69 9.30
C PRO A 12 20.01 -27.83 10.42
N ALA A 13 20.77 -26.80 10.06
CA ALA A 13 21.20 -25.77 10.99
C ALA A 13 19.98 -25.39 11.83
N ARG A 14 20.05 -25.62 13.15
CA ARG A 14 19.01 -25.26 14.12
C ARG A 14 18.87 -23.74 14.12
N GLY A 15 18.25 -23.21 13.09
CA GLY A 15 17.82 -21.82 13.03
C GLY A 15 16.79 -21.63 14.13
N LEU A 16 16.91 -20.52 14.85
CA LEU A 16 15.94 -20.06 15.84
C LEU A 16 14.53 -20.39 15.34
N SER A 17 13.80 -21.25 16.07
CA SER A 17 12.45 -21.59 15.65
C SER A 17 11.57 -20.34 15.83
N TRP A 18 10.56 -20.17 14.99
CA TRP A 18 9.63 -19.04 15.08
C TRP A 18 8.98 -18.92 16.48
N LEU A 19 8.84 -20.06 17.18
CA LEU A 19 8.35 -20.13 18.56
C LEU A 19 9.35 -19.50 19.55
N ASP A 20 10.65 -19.63 19.33
CA ASP A 20 11.70 -19.06 20.18
C ASP A 20 11.71 -17.53 20.10
N VAL A 21 11.48 -16.98 18.90
CA VAL A 21 11.38 -15.53 18.68
C VAL A 21 10.13 -14.96 19.36
N GLY A 22 8.98 -15.63 19.21
CA GLY A 22 7.74 -15.23 19.85
C GLY A 22 7.81 -15.26 21.38
N GLY A 23 8.37 -16.35 21.94
CA GLY A 23 8.56 -16.51 23.38
C GLY A 23 9.51 -15.46 23.97
N LEU A 24 10.64 -15.20 23.31
CA LEU A 24 11.59 -14.18 23.75
C LEU A 24 10.97 -12.77 23.71
N THR A 25 10.17 -12.48 22.68
CA THR A 25 9.49 -11.18 22.55
C THR A 25 8.49 -10.98 23.68
N LEU A 26 7.66 -11.98 23.98
CA LEU A 26 6.69 -11.94 25.09
C LEU A 26 7.38 -11.77 26.45
N LEU A 27 8.52 -12.44 26.65
CA LEU A 27 9.30 -12.31 27.88
C LEU A 27 9.88 -10.89 28.05
N LEU A 28 10.41 -10.30 26.97
CA LEU A 28 10.89 -8.92 26.97
C LEU A 28 9.75 -7.92 27.24
N VAL A 29 8.58 -8.13 26.63
CA VAL A 29 7.37 -7.31 26.88
C VAL A 29 6.99 -7.37 28.36
N GLY A 30 6.95 -8.58 28.95
CA GLY A 30 6.65 -8.76 30.38
C GLY A 30 7.66 -8.07 31.30
N LEU A 31 8.95 -8.17 30.99
CA LEU A 31 10.01 -7.49 31.76
C LEU A 31 9.89 -5.96 31.70
N VAL A 32 9.58 -5.40 30.53
CA VAL A 32 9.35 -3.95 30.37
C VAL A 32 8.13 -3.52 31.19
N PHE A 33 7.02 -4.26 31.12
CA PHE A 33 5.83 -4.00 31.94
C PHE A 33 6.17 -3.98 33.44
N MET A 34 6.96 -4.96 33.89
CA MET A 34 7.37 -5.06 35.29
C MET A 34 8.24 -3.88 35.71
N ALA A 35 9.23 -3.51 34.87
CA ALA A 35 10.13 -2.38 35.12
C ALA A 35 9.40 -1.04 35.16
N VAL A 36 8.48 -0.78 34.22
CA VAL A 36 7.69 0.46 34.19
C VAL A 36 6.81 0.59 35.44
N ASN A 37 6.21 -0.52 35.89
CA ASN A 37 5.36 -0.53 37.08
C ASN A 37 6.16 -0.41 38.40
N LEU A 38 7.34 -1.03 38.48
CA LEU A 38 8.22 -0.97 39.66
C LEU A 38 8.97 0.35 39.79
N LEU A 39 9.45 0.92 38.69
CA LEU A 39 10.28 2.14 38.68
C LEU A 39 9.45 3.43 38.71
N GLY A 40 8.11 3.34 38.69
CA GLY A 40 7.24 4.50 38.74
C GLY A 40 7.39 5.44 37.53
N VAL A 41 7.91 4.95 36.40
CA VAL A 41 8.16 5.72 35.15
C VAL A 41 6.83 5.95 34.39
N ARG A 42 5.76 6.28 35.12
CA ARG A 42 4.45 6.64 34.57
C ARG A 42 4.44 7.97 33.81
N GLN A 43 5.55 8.70 33.79
CA GLN A 43 5.66 9.99 33.09
C GLN A 43 5.81 9.86 31.58
N LEU A 44 6.13 8.67 31.05
CA LEU A 44 6.06 8.40 29.62
C LEU A 44 4.64 7.96 29.26
N GLU A 45 3.80 8.93 28.90
CA GLU A 45 2.38 8.75 28.56
C GLU A 45 2.15 7.65 27.50
N ASN A 46 3.13 7.45 26.61
CA ASN A 46 3.07 6.52 25.48
C ASN A 46 4.22 5.51 25.42
N TRP A 47 4.70 5.00 26.56
CA TRP A 47 5.79 4.00 26.60
C TRP A 47 5.52 2.73 25.76
N TRP A 48 4.25 2.36 25.61
CA TRP A 48 3.81 1.21 24.83
C TRP A 48 4.05 1.37 23.31
N SER A 49 4.26 2.60 22.83
CA SER A 49 4.61 2.88 21.43
C SER A 49 5.90 2.16 20.98
N ALA A 50 6.81 1.86 21.93
CA ALA A 50 8.01 1.07 21.66
C ALA A 50 7.69 -0.33 21.10
N PHE A 51 6.56 -0.93 21.51
CA PHE A 51 6.13 -2.23 20.99
C PHE A 51 5.65 -2.18 19.54
N ILE A 52 5.19 -1.02 19.08
CA ILE A 52 4.84 -0.77 17.68
C ILE A 52 6.10 -0.40 16.89
N LEU A 53 7.00 0.39 17.50
CA LEU A 53 8.23 0.82 16.86
C LEU A 53 9.15 -0.35 16.51
N LEU A 54 9.27 -1.33 17.40
CA LEU A 54 10.15 -2.48 17.24
C LEU A 54 9.89 -3.27 15.94
N PRO A 55 8.68 -3.77 15.65
CA PRO A 55 8.40 -4.44 14.38
C PRO A 55 8.58 -3.50 13.18
N GLY A 56 8.24 -2.21 13.31
CA GLY A 56 8.47 -1.22 12.24
C GLY A 56 9.94 -1.12 11.83
N VAL A 57 10.84 -0.97 12.80
CA VAL A 57 12.29 -0.91 12.58
C VAL A 57 12.82 -2.23 12.04
N LEU A 58 12.31 -3.37 12.52
CA LEU A 58 12.68 -4.69 11.98
C LEU A 58 12.30 -4.83 10.50
N PHE A 59 11.09 -4.40 10.10
CA PHE A 59 10.66 -4.43 8.70
C PHE A 59 11.51 -3.52 7.80
N LEU A 60 11.92 -2.34 8.30
CA LEU A 60 12.85 -1.45 7.59
C LEU A 60 14.23 -2.09 7.43
N GLY A 61 14.76 -2.70 8.50
CA GLY A 61 16.04 -3.42 8.49
C GLY A 61 16.02 -4.62 7.54
N ALA A 62 14.95 -5.41 7.57
CA ALA A 62 14.74 -6.55 6.67
C ALA A 62 14.67 -6.10 5.20
N GLY A 63 13.92 -5.02 4.91
CA GLY A 63 13.87 -4.42 3.58
C GLY A 63 15.25 -4.03 3.06
N ARG A 64 16.06 -3.38 3.91
CA ARG A 64 17.44 -3.00 3.60
C ARG A 64 18.36 -4.20 3.36
N ALA A 65 18.29 -5.22 4.21
CA ALA A 65 19.08 -6.43 4.07
C ALA A 65 18.73 -7.20 2.78
N MET A 66 17.43 -7.29 2.46
CA MET A 66 16.96 -7.93 1.23
C MET A 66 17.36 -7.15 -0.03
N TRP A 67 17.43 -5.82 0.01
CA TRP A 67 17.90 -5.04 -1.14
C TRP A 67 19.32 -5.39 -1.59
N GLY A 68 20.21 -5.72 -0.66
CA GLY A 68 21.57 -6.14 -0.97
C GLY A 68 21.67 -7.53 -1.60
N ARG A 69 20.74 -8.44 -1.27
CA ARG A 69 20.77 -9.85 -1.69
C ARG A 69 19.96 -10.12 -2.96
N ASN A 70 18.79 -9.48 -3.07
CA ASN A 70 17.76 -9.82 -4.05
C ASN A 70 17.64 -8.79 -5.19
N GLY A 71 18.35 -7.66 -5.08
CA GLY A 71 18.32 -6.58 -6.07
C GLY A 71 17.17 -5.59 -5.86
N ARG A 72 17.39 -4.36 -6.35
CA ARG A 72 16.51 -3.19 -6.11
C ARG A 72 15.13 -3.27 -6.76
N THR A 73 14.93 -4.16 -7.71
CA THR A 73 13.67 -4.26 -8.49
C THR A 73 12.69 -5.30 -7.96
N GLN A 74 13.07 -6.08 -6.94
CA GLN A 74 12.18 -7.08 -6.38
C GLN A 74 11.09 -6.46 -5.49
N LEU A 75 9.95 -7.13 -5.46
CA LEU A 75 8.76 -6.71 -4.72
C LEU A 75 8.95 -6.82 -3.19
N LEU A 76 9.52 -7.93 -2.72
CA LEU A 76 9.61 -8.23 -1.28
C LEU A 76 10.42 -7.19 -0.46
N PRO A 77 11.63 -6.74 -0.90
CA PRO A 77 12.34 -5.67 -0.19
C PRO A 77 11.54 -4.36 -0.11
N ARG A 78 10.80 -4.00 -1.17
CA ARG A 78 10.00 -2.77 -1.26
C ARG A 78 8.77 -2.84 -0.36
N LEU A 79 8.07 -3.98 -0.35
CA LEU A 79 6.94 -4.22 0.55
C LEU A 79 7.37 -4.15 2.00
N SER A 80 8.45 -4.84 2.38
CA SER A 80 8.97 -4.81 3.75
C SER A 80 9.34 -3.39 4.18
N THR A 81 9.99 -2.62 3.30
CA THR A 81 10.34 -1.22 3.60
C THR A 81 9.10 -0.35 3.73
N GLY A 82 8.11 -0.51 2.84
CA GLY A 82 6.87 0.24 2.88
C GLY A 82 6.06 -0.02 4.16
N LEU A 83 5.89 -1.29 4.54
CA LEU A 83 5.22 -1.68 5.79
C LEU A 83 5.96 -1.15 7.02
N GLY A 84 7.28 -1.29 7.03
CA GLY A 84 8.11 -0.75 8.11
C GLY A 84 7.96 0.77 8.26
N LEU A 85 7.86 1.51 7.15
CA LEU A 85 7.66 2.96 7.17
C LEU A 85 6.31 3.34 7.78
N ILE A 86 5.22 2.65 7.39
CA ILE A 86 3.88 2.89 7.94
C ILE A 86 3.86 2.62 9.44
N ILE A 87 4.32 1.44 9.87
CA ILE A 87 4.32 1.04 11.28
C ILE A 87 5.18 2.00 12.11
N THR A 88 6.38 2.35 11.63
CA THR A 88 7.28 3.28 12.31
C THR A 88 6.67 4.66 12.46
N THR A 89 5.96 5.16 11.43
CA THR A 89 5.30 6.48 11.49
C THR A 89 4.23 6.49 12.58
N VAL A 90 3.35 5.48 12.60
CA VAL A 90 2.32 5.35 13.65
C VAL A 90 2.95 5.27 15.04
N ALA A 91 4.02 4.48 15.19
CA ALA A 91 4.73 4.38 16.46
C ALA A 91 5.33 5.71 16.90
N VAL A 92 5.93 6.48 15.98
CA VAL A 92 6.50 7.81 16.26
C VAL A 92 5.41 8.81 16.63
N MET A 93 4.25 8.78 15.95
CA MET A 93 3.11 9.64 16.29
C MET A 93 2.66 9.41 17.74
N PHE A 94 2.54 8.15 18.16
CA PHE A 94 2.23 7.82 19.55
C PHE A 94 3.38 8.19 20.50
N ALA A 95 4.63 7.86 20.16
CA ALA A 95 5.78 8.16 21.01
C ALA A 95 5.93 9.66 21.33
N LEU A 96 5.60 10.53 20.36
CA LEU A 96 5.64 11.98 20.51
C LEU A 96 4.31 12.59 20.99
N ASN A 97 3.29 11.76 21.26
CA ASN A 97 1.94 12.19 21.65
C ASN A 97 1.34 13.23 20.69
N LEU A 98 1.49 13.02 19.37
CA LEU A 98 1.00 13.95 18.36
C LEU A 98 -0.53 13.96 18.34
N ASN A 99 -1.12 15.16 18.22
CA ASN A 99 -2.57 15.30 18.09
C ASN A 99 -3.07 14.66 16.79
N TRP A 100 -3.91 13.62 16.90
CA TRP A 100 -4.45 12.90 15.76
C TRP A 100 -5.26 13.80 14.80
N GLU A 101 -5.98 14.78 15.33
CA GLU A 101 -6.77 15.73 14.54
C GLU A 101 -5.91 16.54 13.56
N GLN A 102 -4.66 16.84 13.94
CA GLN A 102 -3.74 17.62 13.12
C GLN A 102 -2.88 16.73 12.20
N TRP A 103 -2.47 15.55 12.68
CA TRP A 103 -1.44 14.73 12.04
C TRP A 103 -1.98 13.50 11.28
N TRP A 104 -3.30 13.25 11.28
CA TRP A 104 -3.89 12.17 10.50
C TRP A 104 -3.53 12.17 9.00
N PRO A 105 -3.23 13.30 8.31
CA PRO A 105 -2.85 13.25 6.90
C PRO A 105 -1.57 12.46 6.64
N LEU A 106 -0.70 12.29 7.64
CA LEU A 106 0.46 11.38 7.56
C LEU A 106 0.04 9.93 7.27
N MET A 107 -1.15 9.52 7.70
CA MET A 107 -1.73 8.20 7.40
C MET A 107 -2.14 8.05 5.94
N ILE A 108 -2.16 9.12 5.15
CA ILE A 108 -2.30 9.07 3.69
C ILE A 108 -0.91 9.16 3.03
N VAL A 109 -0.09 10.13 3.45
CA VAL A 109 1.23 10.39 2.87
C VAL A 109 2.12 9.15 2.94
N VAL A 110 2.24 8.53 4.12
CA VAL A 110 3.19 7.44 4.34
C VAL A 110 2.82 6.18 3.57
N PRO A 111 1.55 5.70 3.58
CA PRO A 111 1.13 4.67 2.65
C PRO A 111 1.35 5.07 1.19
N GLY A 112 1.10 6.33 0.81
CA GLY A 112 1.44 6.84 -0.52
C GLY A 112 2.91 6.58 -0.90
N VAL A 113 3.86 6.88 -0.01
CA VAL A 113 5.28 6.54 -0.20
C VAL A 113 5.49 5.04 -0.32
N ALA A 114 4.84 4.22 0.51
CA ALA A 114 4.93 2.76 0.44
C ALA A 114 4.42 2.23 -0.92
N PHE A 115 3.29 2.72 -1.40
CA PHE A 115 2.74 2.39 -2.73
C PHE A 115 3.67 2.83 -3.85
N TRP A 116 4.33 3.99 -3.73
CA TRP A 116 5.32 4.45 -4.69
C TRP A 116 6.52 3.49 -4.78
N LEU A 117 7.03 3.07 -3.62
CA LEU A 117 8.11 2.09 -3.53
C LEU A 117 7.69 0.77 -4.19
N VAL A 118 6.53 0.23 -3.82
CA VAL A 118 6.01 -1.03 -4.36
C VAL A 118 5.81 -0.95 -5.87
N GLY A 119 5.28 0.16 -6.37
CA GLY A 119 4.99 0.32 -7.79
C GLY A 119 6.21 0.38 -8.71
N GLY A 120 7.42 0.49 -8.15
CA GLY A 120 8.67 0.33 -8.89
C GLY A 120 9.21 -1.10 -8.97
N ALA A 121 8.52 -2.08 -8.40
CA ALA A 121 8.90 -3.48 -8.53
C ALA A 121 8.61 -3.99 -9.96
N LYS A 122 9.40 -4.99 -10.38
CA LYS A 122 9.18 -5.70 -11.64
C LYS A 122 8.54 -7.05 -11.35
N ALA A 123 7.53 -7.38 -12.13
CA ALA A 123 6.89 -8.69 -12.21
C ALA A 123 6.68 -9.07 -13.69
N GLY A 124 6.01 -10.19 -13.98
CA GLY A 124 5.53 -10.46 -15.34
C GLY A 124 4.70 -9.28 -15.89
N VAL A 125 4.44 -9.24 -17.20
CA VAL A 125 3.86 -8.07 -17.88
C VAL A 125 2.62 -7.51 -17.17
N GLY A 126 1.67 -8.37 -16.83
CA GLY A 126 0.46 -7.98 -16.11
C GLY A 126 0.73 -7.48 -14.69
N GLY A 127 1.59 -8.19 -13.94
CA GLY A 127 1.98 -7.77 -12.58
C GLY A 127 2.70 -6.42 -12.58
N THR A 128 3.59 -6.17 -13.53
CA THR A 128 4.26 -4.87 -13.67
C THR A 128 3.28 -3.74 -14.03
N ALA A 129 2.21 -4.02 -14.79
CA ALA A 129 1.16 -3.03 -15.05
C ALA A 129 0.39 -2.67 -13.77
N VAL A 130 -0.01 -3.68 -12.99
CA VAL A 130 -0.67 -3.47 -11.69
C VAL A 130 0.23 -2.69 -10.74
N LEU A 131 1.52 -3.04 -10.66
CA LEU A 131 2.50 -2.30 -9.84
C LEU A 131 2.69 -0.86 -10.35
N ARG A 132 2.76 -0.62 -11.66
CA ARG A 132 2.81 0.75 -12.18
C ARG A 132 1.56 1.56 -11.86
N PHE A 133 0.38 0.94 -11.87
CA PHE A 133 -0.84 1.57 -11.36
C PHE A 133 -0.70 1.99 -9.89
N HIS A 134 -0.01 1.22 -9.04
CA HIS A 134 0.26 1.63 -7.65
C HIS A 134 1.05 2.94 -7.56
N ARG A 135 1.84 3.32 -8.59
CA ARG A 135 2.50 4.64 -8.62
C ARG A 135 1.52 5.77 -8.88
N TRP A 136 0.51 5.57 -9.72
CA TRP A 136 -0.55 6.55 -9.92
C TRP A 136 -1.34 6.76 -8.64
N LEU A 137 -1.73 5.66 -7.99
CA LEU A 137 -2.38 5.70 -6.67
C LEU A 137 -1.50 6.42 -5.64
N ALA A 138 -0.20 6.12 -5.60
CA ALA A 138 0.75 6.78 -4.71
C ALA A 138 0.80 8.29 -4.91
N VAL A 139 0.89 8.76 -6.16
CA VAL A 139 0.90 10.20 -6.46
C VAL A 139 -0.37 10.86 -5.94
N SER A 140 -1.53 10.27 -6.18
CA SER A 140 -2.81 10.80 -5.70
C SER A 140 -2.88 10.84 -4.17
N MET A 141 -2.42 9.77 -3.50
CA MET A 141 -2.34 9.73 -2.03
C MET A 141 -1.39 10.80 -1.48
N LEU A 142 -0.22 10.97 -2.09
CA LEU A 142 0.74 11.99 -1.68
C LEU A 142 0.16 13.39 -1.86
N LEU A 143 -0.47 13.67 -3.00
CA LEU A 143 -1.12 14.95 -3.24
C LEU A 143 -2.23 15.22 -2.21
N LEU A 144 -3.15 14.27 -1.99
CA LEU A 144 -4.19 14.42 -0.98
C LEU A 144 -3.62 14.63 0.41
N GLY A 145 -2.70 13.77 0.83
CA GLY A 145 -2.10 13.81 2.16
C GLY A 145 -1.33 15.10 2.42
N PHE A 146 -0.54 15.58 1.45
CA PHE A 146 0.18 16.86 1.60
C PHE A 146 -0.76 18.05 1.58
N THR A 147 -1.80 18.05 0.75
CA THR A 147 -2.78 19.15 0.70
C THR A 147 -3.57 19.24 2.01
N PHE A 148 -4.04 18.11 2.55
CA PHE A 148 -4.69 18.10 3.87
C PHE A 148 -3.74 18.49 4.99
N LEU A 149 -2.48 18.03 4.95
CA LEU A 149 -1.49 18.42 5.94
C LEU A 149 -1.23 19.93 5.90
N ALA A 150 -1.13 20.52 4.71
CA ALA A 150 -0.94 21.96 4.55
C ALA A 150 -2.13 22.76 5.08
N ASP A 151 -3.36 22.30 4.85
CA ASP A 151 -4.59 22.91 5.37
C ASP A 151 -4.67 22.83 6.90
N HIS A 152 -4.41 21.66 7.50
CA HIS A 152 -4.39 21.49 8.97
C HIS A 152 -3.25 22.27 9.67
N LEU A 153 -2.19 22.61 8.94
CA LEU A 153 -1.11 23.47 9.44
C LEU A 153 -1.39 24.96 9.19
N ASN A 154 -2.57 25.31 8.68
CA ASN A 154 -2.96 26.67 8.27
C ASN A 154 -1.97 27.30 7.27
N LEU A 155 -1.31 26.48 6.43
CA LEU A 155 -0.41 26.95 5.37
C LEU A 155 -1.19 27.38 4.12
N ILE A 156 -2.36 26.78 3.93
CA ILE A 156 -3.33 27.08 2.87
C ILE A 156 -4.73 27.04 3.48
N GLU A 157 -5.66 27.84 2.98
CA GLU A 157 -7.07 27.76 3.36
C GLU A 157 -7.85 27.17 2.18
N LEU A 158 -8.06 25.85 2.18
CA LEU A 158 -8.71 25.17 1.05
C LEU A 158 -10.12 25.69 0.80
N GLN A 159 -10.87 25.97 1.87
CA GLN A 159 -12.21 26.54 1.79
C GLN A 159 -12.21 27.91 1.08
N ALA A 160 -11.18 28.72 1.27
CA ALA A 160 -11.07 30.02 0.61
C ALA A 160 -10.73 29.89 -0.88
N ILE A 161 -9.94 28.88 -1.25
CA ILE A 161 -9.50 28.66 -2.65
C ILE A 161 -10.60 27.98 -3.47
N PHE A 162 -11.25 26.96 -2.92
CA PHE A 162 -12.17 26.09 -3.64
C PHE A 162 -13.65 26.32 -3.29
N GLY A 163 -13.96 27.03 -2.21
CA GLY A 163 -15.35 27.21 -1.76
C GLY A 163 -16.02 25.86 -1.46
N ASP A 164 -17.23 25.67 -1.97
CA ASP A 164 -17.99 24.41 -1.83
C ASP A 164 -17.55 23.32 -2.83
N PHE A 165 -16.55 23.59 -3.66
CA PHE A 165 -16.06 22.64 -4.65
C PHE A 165 -15.23 21.53 -3.99
N HIS A 166 -15.64 20.28 -4.19
CA HIS A 166 -14.94 19.09 -3.72
C HIS A 166 -13.67 18.79 -4.53
N TRP A 167 -12.63 19.59 -4.33
CA TRP A 167 -11.37 19.54 -5.07
C TRP A 167 -10.66 18.16 -5.03
N TRP A 168 -10.88 17.36 -3.97
CA TRP A 168 -10.30 16.02 -3.86
C TRP A 168 -10.78 15.07 -4.97
N GLY A 169 -11.97 15.31 -5.54
CA GLY A 169 -12.47 14.56 -6.69
C GLY A 169 -11.51 14.59 -7.88
N VAL A 170 -10.85 15.72 -8.13
CA VAL A 170 -9.84 15.87 -9.20
C VAL A 170 -8.66 14.91 -8.98
N ILE A 171 -8.23 14.74 -7.74
CA ILE A 171 -7.11 13.86 -7.41
C ILE A 171 -7.52 12.38 -7.51
N ILE A 172 -8.77 12.04 -7.19
CA ILE A 172 -9.31 10.70 -7.42
C ILE A 172 -9.33 10.38 -8.93
N LEU A 173 -9.75 11.34 -9.76
CA LEU A 173 -9.74 11.19 -11.22
C LEU A 173 -8.35 10.87 -11.77
N LEU A 174 -7.30 11.49 -11.22
CA LEU A 174 -5.92 11.21 -11.62
C LEU A 174 -5.57 9.72 -11.46
N THR A 175 -6.00 9.09 -10.37
CA THR A 175 -5.82 7.65 -10.14
C THR A 175 -6.58 6.82 -11.18
N GLY A 176 -7.82 7.20 -11.46
CA GLY A 176 -8.68 6.51 -12.44
C GLY A 176 -8.11 6.56 -13.86
N ILE A 177 -7.60 7.73 -14.27
CA ILE A 177 -6.89 7.92 -15.54
C ILE A 177 -5.64 7.03 -15.59
N GLY A 178 -4.87 6.98 -14.49
CA GLY A 178 -3.71 6.10 -14.36
C GLY A 178 -4.05 4.63 -14.55
N ALA A 179 -5.14 4.14 -13.94
CA ALA A 179 -5.62 2.78 -14.11
C ALA A 179 -6.00 2.50 -15.58
N PHE A 180 -6.74 3.41 -16.21
CA PHE A 180 -7.16 3.27 -17.60
C PHE A 180 -5.96 3.21 -18.56
N PHE A 181 -5.00 4.13 -18.38
CA PHE A 181 -3.78 4.18 -19.18
C PHE A 181 -2.94 2.90 -19.03
N GLU A 182 -2.74 2.43 -17.80
CA GLU A 182 -1.96 1.22 -17.54
C GLU A 182 -2.65 -0.04 -18.07
N GLY A 183 -3.98 -0.13 -17.94
CA GLY A 183 -4.80 -1.20 -18.51
C GLY A 183 -4.72 -1.22 -20.03
N TRP A 184 -4.97 -0.07 -20.67
CA TRP A 184 -4.89 0.09 -22.12
C TRP A 184 -3.53 -0.35 -22.68
N ARG A 185 -2.43 0.03 -22.02
CA ARG A 185 -1.07 -0.31 -22.48
C ARG A 185 -0.78 -1.81 -22.48
N VAL A 186 -1.43 -2.60 -21.61
CA VAL A 186 -1.24 -4.06 -21.54
C VAL A 186 -2.37 -4.87 -22.15
N LEU A 187 -3.31 -4.22 -22.84
CA LEU A 187 -4.50 -4.84 -23.45
C LEU A 187 -4.17 -6.08 -24.29
N ARG A 188 -3.06 -6.03 -25.05
CA ARG A 188 -2.64 -7.14 -25.93
C ARG A 188 -1.67 -8.13 -25.29
N GLN A 189 -1.10 -7.81 -24.12
CA GLN A 189 0.00 -8.57 -23.53
C GLN A 189 -0.42 -9.34 -22.27
N ALA A 190 -1.40 -8.82 -21.52
CA ALA A 190 -1.88 -9.43 -20.30
C ALA A 190 -3.37 -9.13 -20.12
N ALA A 191 -4.22 -9.93 -20.78
CA ALA A 191 -5.66 -9.73 -20.82
C ALA A 191 -6.28 -9.60 -19.41
N TRP A 192 -5.85 -10.44 -18.46
CA TRP A 192 -6.35 -10.38 -17.08
C TRP A 192 -6.03 -9.04 -16.40
N ALA A 193 -4.80 -8.53 -16.53
CA ALA A 193 -4.36 -7.30 -15.90
C ALA A 193 -5.01 -6.09 -16.55
N SER A 194 -5.12 -6.11 -17.88
CA SER A 194 -5.84 -5.08 -18.62
C SER A 194 -7.29 -4.97 -18.17
N THR A 195 -8.01 -6.10 -18.11
CA THR A 195 -9.42 -6.11 -17.69
C THR A 195 -9.58 -5.58 -16.28
N LEU A 196 -8.76 -6.05 -15.33
CA LEU A 196 -8.77 -5.58 -13.95
C LEU A 196 -8.56 -4.06 -13.88
N LEU A 197 -7.51 -3.55 -14.54
CA LEU A 197 -7.16 -2.12 -14.50
C LEU A 197 -8.19 -1.23 -15.19
N LEU A 198 -8.76 -1.67 -16.33
CA LEU A 198 -9.80 -0.90 -17.02
C LEU A 198 -11.09 -0.83 -16.20
N ILE A 199 -11.51 -1.95 -15.59
CA ILE A 199 -12.66 -1.97 -14.70
C ILE A 199 -12.41 -1.06 -13.49
N SER A 200 -11.27 -1.21 -12.81
CA SER A 200 -10.90 -0.33 -11.70
C SER A 200 -10.87 1.14 -12.11
N GLY A 201 -10.34 1.45 -13.30
CA GLY A 201 -10.33 2.82 -13.84
C GLY A 201 -11.72 3.40 -14.02
N VAL A 202 -12.67 2.64 -14.59
CA VAL A 202 -14.07 3.05 -14.71
C VAL A 202 -14.68 3.38 -13.34
N TRP A 203 -14.51 2.48 -12.36
CA TRP A 203 -15.06 2.69 -11.02
C TRP A 203 -14.46 3.93 -10.35
N ILE A 204 -13.13 4.08 -10.39
CA ILE A 204 -12.44 5.22 -9.78
C ILE A 204 -12.80 6.55 -10.46
N VAL A 205 -12.86 6.58 -11.80
CA VAL A 205 -13.29 7.78 -12.55
C VAL A 205 -14.73 8.16 -12.19
N SER A 206 -15.61 7.16 -12.09
CA SER A 206 -17.01 7.39 -11.71
C SER A 206 -17.11 7.99 -10.32
N SER A 207 -16.38 7.44 -9.33
CA SER A 207 -16.33 8.00 -7.98
C SER A 207 -15.76 9.42 -7.97
N GLY A 208 -14.66 9.67 -8.70
CA GLY A 208 -14.07 11.01 -8.78
C GLY A 208 -15.00 12.05 -9.40
N LEU A 209 -15.76 11.69 -10.44
CA LEU A 209 -16.76 12.57 -11.06
C LEU A 209 -17.94 12.86 -10.13
N MET A 210 -18.40 11.85 -9.38
CA MET A 210 -19.49 12.03 -8.41
C MET A 210 -19.11 13.00 -7.30
N GLU A 211 -17.90 12.85 -6.75
CA GLU A 211 -17.37 13.79 -5.76
C GLU A 211 -17.27 15.21 -6.34
N LEU A 212 -16.70 15.35 -7.54
CA LEU A 212 -16.46 16.63 -8.19
C LEU A 212 -17.74 17.42 -8.49
N LEU A 213 -18.79 16.74 -8.94
CA LEU A 213 -20.03 17.39 -9.37
C LEU A 213 -20.98 17.68 -8.21
N ALA A 214 -20.63 17.21 -7.01
CA ALA A 214 -21.43 17.32 -5.80
C ALA A 214 -22.95 17.17 -6.03
N PRO A 215 -23.45 16.23 -6.87
CA PRO A 215 -24.88 16.14 -7.05
C PRO A 215 -25.43 15.66 -5.70
N ASN A 216 -26.58 16.20 -5.26
CA ASN A 216 -27.38 15.65 -4.14
C ASN A 216 -27.84 14.18 -4.34
N TRP A 217 -27.21 13.44 -5.27
CA TRP A 217 -27.37 12.03 -5.58
C TRP A 217 -26.68 11.16 -4.53
N LEU A 218 -27.19 11.27 -3.30
CA LEU A 218 -26.79 10.48 -2.15
C LEU A 218 -27.06 8.97 -2.30
N SER A 219 -27.48 8.46 -3.46
CA SER A 219 -27.65 7.02 -3.62
C SER A 219 -26.35 6.42 -4.16
N TRP A 220 -25.70 5.64 -3.30
CA TRP A 220 -24.79 4.54 -3.66
C TRP A 220 -25.19 3.84 -4.97
N GLU A 221 -26.49 3.78 -5.25
CA GLU A 221 -27.10 3.28 -6.49
C GLU A 221 -26.60 3.96 -7.76
N GLY A 222 -26.38 5.28 -7.79
CA GLY A 222 -25.85 5.99 -8.96
C GLY A 222 -24.41 5.59 -9.27
N MET A 223 -23.56 5.46 -8.25
CA MET A 223 -22.19 4.97 -8.39
C MET A 223 -22.16 3.52 -8.86
N VAL A 224 -23.01 2.66 -8.27
CA VAL A 224 -23.14 1.26 -8.68
C VAL A 224 -23.65 1.15 -10.11
N GLY A 225 -24.63 1.96 -10.52
CA GLY A 225 -25.18 1.94 -11.88
C GLY A 225 -24.13 2.25 -12.95
N ILE A 226 -23.38 3.36 -12.80
CA ILE A 226 -22.31 3.72 -13.74
C ILE A 226 -21.19 2.67 -13.72
N GLY A 227 -20.80 2.22 -12.53
CA GLY A 227 -19.79 1.18 -12.36
C GLY A 227 -20.15 -0.13 -13.06
N LEU A 228 -21.41 -0.57 -12.93
CA LEU A 228 -21.91 -1.78 -13.58
C LEU A 228 -22.03 -1.63 -15.09
N ILE A 229 -22.51 -0.50 -15.61
CA ILE A 229 -22.61 -0.24 -17.06
C ILE A 229 -21.20 -0.29 -17.68
N GLY A 230 -20.24 0.43 -17.10
CA GLY A 230 -18.88 0.45 -17.64
C GLY A 230 -18.18 -0.91 -17.50
N THR A 231 -18.40 -1.63 -16.39
CA THR A 231 -17.89 -3.00 -16.23
C THR A 231 -18.49 -3.96 -17.28
N GLY A 232 -19.79 -3.83 -17.57
CA GLY A 232 -20.49 -4.64 -18.57
C GLY A 232 -20.02 -4.38 -20.00
N LEU A 233 -19.74 -3.13 -20.36
CA LEU A 233 -19.17 -2.79 -21.68
C LEU A 233 -17.77 -3.37 -21.85
N LEU A 234 -16.94 -3.32 -20.80
CA LEU A 234 -15.58 -3.86 -20.82
C LEU A 234 -15.56 -5.40 -20.86
N SER A 235 -16.42 -6.07 -20.10
CA SER A 235 -16.51 -7.53 -20.09
C SER A 235 -16.99 -8.08 -21.44
N ARG A 236 -17.88 -7.35 -22.14
CA ARG A 236 -18.34 -7.72 -23.49
C ARG A 236 -17.23 -7.58 -24.53
N GLY A 237 -16.42 -6.52 -24.47
CA GLY A 237 -15.25 -6.36 -25.35
C GLY A 237 -14.23 -7.50 -25.19
N TRP A 238 -14.09 -8.03 -23.97
CA TRP A 238 -13.19 -9.14 -23.67
C TRP A 238 -13.56 -10.45 -24.39
N LEU A 239 -14.87 -10.73 -24.54
CA LEU A 239 -15.35 -11.91 -25.28
C LEU A 239 -14.89 -11.92 -26.75
N PHE A 240 -14.67 -10.74 -27.34
CA PHE A 240 -14.23 -10.60 -28.73
C PHE A 240 -12.71 -10.55 -28.92
N LEU A 241 -11.95 -10.38 -27.83
CA LEU A 241 -10.49 -10.23 -27.86
C LEU A 241 -9.73 -11.50 -27.48
N ARG A 242 -10.39 -12.67 -27.41
CA ARG A 242 -9.69 -13.94 -27.18
C ARG A 242 -8.58 -14.11 -28.24
N PRO A 243 -7.29 -14.17 -27.84
CA PRO A 243 -6.22 -14.44 -28.77
C PRO A 243 -6.46 -15.81 -29.40
N ARG A 244 -6.47 -15.87 -30.75
CA ARG A 244 -6.67 -17.12 -31.50
C ARG A 244 -5.63 -18.20 -31.16
N SER A 245 -4.51 -17.84 -30.54
CA SER A 245 -3.43 -18.75 -30.17
C SER A 245 -3.75 -19.73 -29.05
N ALA A 246 -4.94 -19.69 -28.44
CA ALA A 246 -5.37 -20.65 -27.41
C ALA A 246 -6.21 -21.82 -27.96
N MET A 247 -6.26 -22.00 -29.29
CA MET A 247 -7.03 -23.08 -29.93
C MET A 247 -6.17 -24.14 -30.62
N ASP A 248 -4.84 -24.05 -30.51
CA ASP A 248 -3.89 -24.94 -31.20
C ASP A 248 -3.01 -25.78 -30.23
N GLU A 249 -3.39 -25.92 -28.95
CA GLU A 249 -2.88 -26.92 -28.01
C GLU A 249 -4.01 -27.85 -27.56
#